data_AF-A0A9E5WL88-F1
#
_entry.id   AF-A0A9E5WL88-F1
#
_cell.length_a   1.000
_cell.length_b   1.000
_cell.length_c   1.000
_cell.angle_alpha   90.00
_cell.angle_beta   90.00
_cell.angle_gamma   90.00
#
_symmetry.space_group_name_H-M   'P 1'
#
loop_
_entity.id
_entity.type
_entity.pdbx_description
1 polymer ?
#
loop_
_entity_poly.entity_id
_entity_poly.type
_entity_poly.pdbx_seq_one_letter_code
_entity_poly.pdbx_strand_id
1 'polypeptide(L)'
;MRKHRSAGTEAASAGRSREAGRREEPNPTVAFSSNEIRLSPRQCGIAAAVLLLAFYGLPRLWEHWEPFQPDSDYRMPFELGNDYWLFSRYCRSAASRDQTIVLGDSVVWGHYVGPAETLSHYLNELAGRPQFANL
;
A
#
# COMPACT_ATOMS: atom_id res chain seq x y z
N MET A 1 -55.61 -72.98 5.94
CA MET A 1 -54.75 -73.64 6.93
C MET A 1 -53.38 -73.91 6.31
N ARG A 2 -52.32 -73.53 7.02
CA ARG A 2 -50.91 -73.50 6.58
C ARG A 2 -50.41 -74.85 6.04
N LYS A 3 -49.71 -74.81 4.90
CA LYS A 3 -48.64 -75.77 4.54
C LYS A 3 -47.34 -74.99 4.37
N HIS A 4 -46.30 -75.42 5.08
CA HIS A 4 -44.94 -74.91 5.00
C HIS A 4 -44.00 -76.13 5.02
N ARG A 5 -43.26 -76.39 3.93
CA ARG A 5 -41.80 -76.58 3.90
C ARG A 5 -41.28 -77.20 2.59
N SER A 6 -39.99 -76.89 2.38
CA SER A 6 -38.96 -77.53 1.55
C SER A 6 -38.82 -77.00 0.12
N ALA A 7 -37.73 -76.25 -0.12
CA ALA A 7 -36.44 -76.71 -0.65
C ALA A 7 -36.56 -76.85 -2.18
N GLY A 8 -35.87 -76.08 -3.02
CA GLY A 8 -34.49 -75.65 -2.99
C GLY A 8 -33.93 -76.03 -4.36
N THR A 9 -33.32 -75.10 -5.09
CA THR A 9 -32.45 -75.41 -6.24
C THR A 9 -31.51 -74.22 -6.45
N GLU A 10 -30.23 -74.49 -6.23
CA GLU A 10 -29.10 -73.65 -6.61
C GLU A 10 -29.06 -73.42 -8.12
N ALA A 11 -28.67 -72.23 -8.54
CA ALA A 11 -27.87 -72.07 -9.75
C ALA A 11 -26.94 -70.88 -9.57
N ALA A 12 -25.65 -71.19 -9.49
CA ALA A 12 -24.54 -70.28 -9.38
C ALA A 12 -24.47 -69.31 -10.57
N SER A 13 -24.06 -68.06 -10.32
CA SER A 13 -23.29 -67.30 -11.30
C SER A 13 -22.57 -66.12 -10.65
N ALA A 14 -21.24 -66.27 -10.62
CA ALA A 14 -20.24 -65.25 -10.90
C ALA A 14 -20.38 -63.88 -10.20
N GLY A 15 -19.44 -63.65 -9.29
CA GLY A 15 -19.12 -62.33 -8.80
C GLY A 15 -18.84 -61.33 -9.94
N ARG A 16 -19.19 -60.08 -9.66
CA ARG A 16 -18.47 -58.93 -10.21
C ARG A 16 -18.74 -57.73 -9.31
N SER A 17 -17.68 -57.31 -8.64
CA SER A 17 -17.52 -55.96 -8.12
C SER A 17 -18.12 -54.96 -9.10
N ARG A 18 -19.09 -54.19 -8.64
CA ARG A 18 -19.42 -52.91 -9.26
C ARG A 18 -19.28 -51.86 -8.17
N GLU A 19 -18.03 -51.44 -7.99
CA GLU A 19 -17.73 -50.03 -7.75
C GLU A 19 -18.40 -49.25 -8.89
N ALA A 20 -19.67 -48.89 -8.70
CA ALA A 20 -20.37 -48.01 -9.60
C ALA A 20 -19.85 -46.61 -9.32
N GLY A 21 -18.96 -46.18 -10.22
CA GLY A 21 -18.12 -45.00 -10.07
C GLY A 21 -18.85 -43.78 -9.54
N ARG A 22 -18.22 -43.16 -8.55
CA ARG A 22 -18.27 -41.71 -8.36
C ARG A 22 -17.94 -41.11 -9.73
N ARG A 23 -18.95 -40.66 -10.45
CA ARG A 23 -18.72 -39.80 -11.61
C ARG A 23 -17.98 -38.60 -11.06
N GLU A 24 -16.73 -38.44 -11.44
CA GLU A 24 -16.10 -37.13 -11.42
C GLU A 24 -16.96 -36.27 -12.36
N GLU A 25 -17.93 -35.57 -11.77
CA GLU A 25 -18.57 -34.43 -12.43
C GLU A 25 -17.43 -33.57 -12.96
N PRO A 26 -17.37 -33.29 -14.27
CA PRO A 26 -16.31 -32.46 -14.81
C PRO A 26 -16.38 -31.14 -14.05
N ASN A 27 -15.35 -30.88 -13.24
CA ASN A 27 -15.22 -29.64 -12.48
C ASN A 27 -15.47 -28.51 -13.48
N PRO A 28 -16.56 -27.74 -13.37
CA PRO A 28 -16.82 -26.67 -14.30
C PRO A 28 -15.62 -25.75 -14.16
N THR A 29 -14.74 -25.77 -15.17
CA THR A 29 -13.62 -24.83 -15.27
C THR A 29 -14.24 -23.48 -15.05
N VAL A 30 -13.99 -22.87 -13.90
CA VAL A 30 -14.63 -21.62 -13.51
C VAL A 30 -14.35 -20.66 -14.64
N ALA A 31 -15.38 -20.42 -15.46
CA ALA A 31 -15.32 -19.54 -16.59
C ALA A 31 -15.32 -18.14 -16.00
N PHE A 32 -14.11 -17.69 -15.66
CA PHE A 32 -13.64 -16.32 -15.60
C PHE A 32 -14.58 -15.31 -14.94
N SER A 33 -14.14 -14.74 -13.82
CA SER A 33 -14.91 -13.72 -13.12
C SER A 33 -15.07 -12.45 -13.96
N SER A 34 -16.22 -11.78 -13.82
CA SER A 34 -16.54 -10.54 -14.54
C SER A 34 -15.57 -9.36 -14.27
N ASN A 35 -14.64 -9.51 -13.31
CA ASN A 35 -13.62 -8.52 -12.95
C ASN A 35 -12.21 -8.92 -13.39
N GLU A 36 -12.04 -9.98 -14.19
CA GLU A 36 -10.72 -10.35 -14.72
C GLU A 36 -10.29 -9.40 -15.84
N ILE A 37 -9.37 -8.48 -15.53
CA ILE A 37 -8.67 -7.69 -16.54
C ILE A 37 -7.51 -8.52 -17.08
N ARG A 38 -7.64 -9.03 -18.31
CA ARG A 38 -6.55 -9.75 -18.99
C ARG A 38 -5.67 -8.79 -19.75
N LEU A 39 -4.49 -8.54 -19.20
CA LEU A 39 -3.45 -7.81 -19.90
C LEU A 39 -2.58 -8.81 -20.65
N SER A 40 -2.53 -8.69 -21.98
CA SER A 40 -1.45 -9.30 -22.76
C SER A 40 -0.08 -8.83 -22.24
N PRO A 41 1.04 -9.55 -22.49
CA PRO A 41 2.36 -9.11 -22.05
C PRO A 41 2.70 -7.67 -22.46
N ARG A 42 2.26 -7.26 -23.65
CA ARG A 42 2.38 -5.87 -24.13
C ARG A 42 1.57 -4.89 -23.27
N GLN A 43 0.31 -5.21 -22.96
CA GLN A 43 -0.54 -4.37 -22.12
C GLN A 43 -0.05 -4.33 -20.67
N CYS A 44 0.54 -5.40 -20.16
CA CYS A 44 1.20 -5.43 -18.86
C CYS A 44 2.40 -4.47 -18.85
N GLY A 45 3.24 -4.50 -19.89
CA GLY A 45 4.34 -3.54 -20.06
C GLY A 45 3.86 -2.08 -20.14
N ILE A 46 2.78 -1.80 -20.87
CA ILE A 46 2.17 -0.47 -20.93
C ILE A 46 1.63 -0.05 -19.57
N ALA A 47 0.89 -0.93 -18.88
CA ALA A 47 0.37 -0.65 -17.54
C ALA A 47 1.49 -0.36 -16.55
N ALA A 48 2.57 -1.16 -16.56
CA ALA A 48 3.75 -0.92 -15.74
C ALA A 48 4.39 0.45 -16.07
N ALA A 49 4.53 0.80 -17.34
CA ALA A 49 5.07 2.10 -17.74
C ALA A 49 4.19 3.27 -17.26
N VAL A 50 2.87 3.15 -17.37
CA VAL A 50 1.92 4.16 -16.85
C VAL A 50 2.02 4.29 -15.34
N LEU A 51 2.09 3.17 -14.61
CA LEU A 51 2.25 3.19 -13.15
C LEU A 51 3.59 3.83 -12.76
N LEU A 52 4.69 3.46 -13.43
CA LEU A 52 6.00 4.06 -13.17
C LEU A 52 5.98 5.57 -13.43
N LEU A 53 5.35 6.02 -14.51
CA LEU A 53 5.20 7.43 -14.81
C LEU A 53 4.34 8.13 -13.73
N ALA A 54 3.23 7.53 -13.32
CA ALA A 54 2.34 8.08 -12.29
C ALA A 54 3.01 8.20 -10.92
N PHE A 55 3.73 7.16 -10.49
CA PHE A 55 4.32 7.11 -9.15
C PHE A 55 5.70 7.76 -9.03
N TYR A 56 6.46 7.87 -10.12
CA TYR A 56 7.83 8.43 -10.08
C TYR A 56 8.04 9.61 -11.02
N GLY A 57 7.39 9.62 -12.17
CA GLY A 57 7.52 10.70 -13.15
C GLY A 57 6.79 11.95 -12.71
N LEU A 58 5.49 11.82 -12.40
CA LEU A 58 4.65 12.94 -11.98
C LEU A 58 5.18 13.64 -10.72
N PRO A 59 5.50 12.93 -9.61
CA PRO A 59 6.01 13.58 -8.41
C PRO A 59 7.34 14.31 -8.64
N ARG A 60 8.28 13.74 -9.40
CA ARG A 60 9.54 14.41 -9.72
C ARG A 60 9.36 15.64 -10.60
N LEU A 61 8.45 15.55 -11.57
CA LEU A 61 8.14 16.71 -12.40
C LEU A 61 7.48 17.80 -11.54
N TRP A 62 6.55 17.42 -10.66
CA TRP A 62 5.91 18.36 -9.74
C TRP A 62 6.92 19.03 -8.79
N GLU A 63 7.87 18.28 -8.20
CA GLU A 63 8.95 18.84 -7.37
C GLU A 63 9.76 19.92 -8.09
N HIS A 64 9.93 19.80 -9.41
CA HIS A 64 10.71 20.77 -10.20
C HIS A 64 9.92 22.05 -10.50
N TRP A 65 8.59 21.94 -10.66
CA TRP A 65 7.74 23.06 -11.04
C TRP A 65 7.18 23.83 -9.84
N GLU A 66 6.95 23.15 -8.72
CA GLU A 66 6.46 23.79 -7.51
C GLU A 66 7.62 24.47 -6.75
N PRO A 67 7.62 25.80 -6.59
CA PRO A 67 8.65 26.49 -5.82
C PRO A 67 8.50 26.16 -4.33
N PHE A 68 9.47 25.46 -3.76
CA PHE A 68 9.56 25.21 -2.32
C PHE A 68 10.90 25.71 -1.80
N GLN A 69 10.88 26.91 -1.23
CA GLN A 69 12.02 27.54 -0.59
C GLN A 69 11.63 27.85 0.86
N PRO A 70 11.74 26.88 1.78
CA PRO A 70 11.43 27.12 3.18
C PRO A 70 12.42 28.15 3.74
N ASP A 71 11.85 29.16 4.40
CA ASP A 71 12.57 30.15 5.18
C ASP A 71 13.21 29.52 6.43
N SER A 72 14.09 30.24 7.14
CA SER A 72 14.80 29.72 8.32
C SER A 72 13.86 29.28 9.45
N ASP A 73 12.75 29.99 9.62
CA ASP A 73 11.71 29.70 10.61
C ASP A 73 10.50 29.00 9.99
N TYR A 74 10.68 28.40 8.80
CA TYR A 74 9.61 27.66 8.15
C TYR A 74 9.15 26.49 9.03
N ARG A 75 7.85 26.52 9.32
CA ARG A 75 7.09 25.45 9.94
C ARG A 75 6.07 24.95 8.94
N MET A 76 6.04 23.63 8.72
CA MET A 76 5.01 23.00 7.90
C MET A 76 3.62 23.31 8.48
N PRO A 77 2.65 23.87 7.73
CA PRO A 77 1.30 24.12 8.25
C PRO A 77 0.61 22.85 8.75
N PHE A 78 -0.24 22.97 9.78
CA PHE A 78 -0.84 21.81 10.44
C PHE A 78 -1.73 20.99 9.51
N GLU A 79 -2.45 21.68 8.62
CA GLU A 79 -3.35 21.09 7.62
C GLU A 79 -2.58 20.20 6.63
N LEU A 80 -1.30 20.49 6.43
CA LEU A 80 -0.38 19.75 5.58
C LEU A 80 0.43 18.70 6.35
N GLY A 81 0.20 18.51 7.65
CA GLY A 81 0.96 17.56 8.47
C GLY A 81 0.85 16.09 8.02
N ASN A 82 -0.21 15.75 7.26
CA ASN A 82 -0.37 14.42 6.64
C ASN A 82 0.22 14.33 5.22
N ASP A 83 0.77 15.43 4.68
CA ASP A 83 1.45 15.44 3.40
C ASP A 83 2.87 14.92 3.55
N TYR A 84 3.00 13.60 3.48
CA TYR A 84 4.29 12.91 3.56
C TYR A 84 5.24 13.27 2.41
N TRP A 85 4.72 13.74 1.27
CA TRP A 85 5.57 14.19 0.18
C TRP A 85 6.25 15.50 0.56
N LEU A 86 5.49 16.49 1.02
CA LEU A 86 6.03 17.77 1.52
C LEU A 86 6.99 17.54 2.69
N PHE A 87 6.63 16.64 3.62
CA PHE A 87 7.49 16.28 4.74
C PHE A 87 8.83 15.73 4.26
N SER A 88 8.80 14.75 3.35
CA SER A 88 10.02 14.17 2.80
C SER A 88 10.87 15.20 2.04
N ARG A 89 10.22 16.12 1.33
CA ARG A 89 10.86 17.19 0.58
C ARG A 89 11.55 18.18 1.52
N TYR A 90 10.90 18.54 2.61
CA TYR A 90 11.49 19.42 3.62
C TYR A 90 12.65 18.75 4.35
N CYS A 91 12.52 17.49 4.75
CA CYS A 91 13.64 16.72 5.32
C CYS A 91 14.85 16.68 4.39
N ARG A 92 14.66 16.44 3.08
CA ARG A 92 15.76 16.49 2.08
C ARG A 92 16.39 17.88 1.97
N SER A 93 15.57 18.93 2.00
CA SER A 93 16.03 20.32 1.94
C SER A 93 16.82 20.72 3.19
N ALA A 94 16.35 20.35 4.38
CA ALA A 94 17.06 20.60 5.63
C ALA A 94 18.39 19.84 5.68
N ALA A 95 18.38 18.56 5.28
CA ALA A 95 19.58 17.73 5.24
C ALA A 95 20.63 18.26 4.24
N SER A 96 20.21 18.77 3.07
CA SER A 96 21.15 19.36 2.10
C SER A 96 21.75 20.69 2.56
N ARG A 97 21.16 21.33 3.58
CA ARG A 97 21.66 22.54 4.25
C ARG A 97 22.43 22.24 5.54
N ASP A 98 22.76 20.96 5.81
CA ASP A 98 23.39 20.50 7.05
C ASP A 98 22.64 20.90 8.34
N GLN A 99 21.31 21.03 8.25
CA GLN A 99 20.47 21.38 9.39
C GLN A 99 20.09 20.13 10.20
N THR A 100 20.06 20.30 11.52
CA THR A 100 19.49 19.35 12.46
C THR A 100 17.97 19.47 12.44
N ILE A 101 17.29 18.38 12.11
CA ILE A 101 15.82 18.31 12.16
C ILE A 101 15.37 18.15 13.61
N VAL A 102 14.51 19.05 14.07
CA VAL A 102 13.84 18.99 15.37
C VAL A 102 12.44 18.49 15.13
N LEU A 103 12.19 17.22 15.48
CA LEU A 103 10.91 16.54 15.30
C LEU A 103 10.23 16.35 16.65
N GLY A 104 8.92 16.61 16.72
CA GLY A 104 8.16 16.28 17.92
C GLY A 104 6.66 16.42 17.75
N ASP A 105 5.97 16.59 18.87
CA ASP A 105 4.54 16.81 18.91
C ASP A 105 4.19 18.29 18.69
N SER A 106 2.94 18.66 19.00
CA SER A 106 2.44 20.02 18.87
C SER A 106 3.24 21.07 19.66
N VAL A 107 3.94 20.68 20.73
CA VAL A 107 4.78 21.57 21.53
C VAL A 107 6.06 21.91 20.78
N VAL A 108 6.73 20.90 20.25
CA VAL A 108 7.98 21.08 19.47
C VAL A 108 7.70 21.82 18.17
N TRP A 109 6.62 21.42 17.48
CA TRP A 109 6.14 22.09 16.27
C TRP A 109 5.79 23.56 16.54
N GLY A 110 5.22 23.85 17.72
CA GLY A 110 4.88 25.21 18.16
C GLY A 110 3.45 25.62 17.80
N HIS A 111 2.47 24.73 17.96
CA HIS A 111 1.09 24.93 17.45
C HIS A 111 0.42 26.23 17.86
N TYR A 112 0.77 26.76 19.03
CA TYR A 112 0.14 27.93 19.64
C TYR A 112 1.01 29.19 19.62
N VAL A 113 2.14 29.17 18.92
CA VAL A 113 3.10 30.29 18.85
C VAL A 113 3.38 30.70 17.40
N GLY A 114 3.88 31.93 17.23
CA GLY A 114 4.34 32.42 15.93
C GLY A 114 5.57 31.66 15.42
N PRO A 115 5.91 31.78 14.12
CA PRO A 115 7.09 31.13 13.53
C PRO A 115 8.41 31.49 14.23
N ALA A 116 8.56 32.77 14.62
CA ALA A 116 9.71 33.30 15.34
C ALA A 116 9.66 33.07 16.88
N GLU A 117 8.78 32.20 17.34
CA GLU A 117 8.60 31.90 18.77
C GLU A 117 8.65 30.39 19.03
N THR A 118 9.17 29.62 18.06
CA THR A 118 9.31 28.17 18.15
C THR A 118 10.61 27.77 18.84
N LEU A 119 10.68 26.53 19.35
CA LEU A 119 11.90 26.00 19.95
C LEU A 119 13.08 26.08 18.97
N SER A 120 12.88 25.67 17.71
CA SER A 120 13.93 25.71 16.68
C SER A 120 14.39 27.14 16.39
N HIS A 121 13.50 28.13 16.45
CA HIS A 121 13.88 29.54 16.30
C HIS A 121 14.87 29.96 17.40
N TYR A 122 14.53 29.73 18.68
CA TYR A 122 15.43 30.10 19.78
C TYR A 122 16.74 29.30 19.76
N LEU A 123 16.72 28.04 19.33
CA LEU A 123 17.95 27.25 19.13
C LEU A 123 18.83 27.85 18.03
N ASN A 124 18.25 28.38 16.95
CA ASN A 124 18.96 29.09 15.90
C ASN A 124 19.55 30.42 16.38
N GLU A 125 18.80 31.18 17.18
CA GLU A 125 19.32 32.42 17.79
C GLU A 125 20.51 32.12 18.70
N LEU A 126 20.41 31.10 19.56
CA LEU A 126 21.49 30.68 20.46
C LEU A 126 22.73 30.19 19.69
N ALA A 127 22.53 29.50 18.56
CA ALA A 127 23.61 29.06 17.69
C ALA A 127 24.20 30.18 16.83
N GLY A 128 23.52 31.33 16.71
CA GLY A 128 23.88 32.44 15.83
C GLY A 128 23.79 32.10 14.33
N ARG A 129 23.13 31.01 13.96
CA ARG A 129 23.00 30.53 12.58
C ARG A 129 21.79 29.59 12.43
N PRO A 130 21.19 29.49 11.23
CA PRO A 130 20.02 28.63 10.97
C PRO A 130 20.41 27.15 10.87
N GLN A 131 20.71 26.53 12.01
CA GLN A 131 21.17 25.14 12.13
C GLN A 131 20.04 24.14 12.44
N PHE A 132 18.90 24.59 12.96
CA PHE A 132 17.79 23.76 13.42
C PHE A 132 16.56 24.01 12.55
N ALA A 133 16.02 22.95 11.95
CA ALA A 133 14.80 22.98 11.16
C ALA A 133 13.61 22.45 11.98
N ASN A 134 12.48 23.17 11.97
CA ASN A 134 11.27 22.80 12.71
C ASN A 134 10.37 21.88 11.88
N LEU A 135 10.15 20.64 12.34
CA LEU A 135 9.28 19.65 11.70
C LEU A 135 8.26 19.04 12.67
#